data_AF-A0A9E3QW88-F1
#
_entry.id   AF-A0A9E3QW88-F1
#
_cell.length_a   1.000
_cell.length_b   1.000
_cell.length_c   1.000
_cell.angle_alpha   90.00
_cell.angle_beta   90.00
_cell.angle_gamma   90.00
#
_symmetry.space_group_name_H-M   'P 1'
#
loop_
_entity.id
_entity.type
_entity.pdbx_description
1 polymer ?
#
loop_
_entity_poly.entity_id
_entity_poly.type
_entity_poly.pdbx_seq_one_letter_code
_entity_poly.pdbx_strand_id
1 'polypeptide(L)'
;MTGVATMLVLSLAAAAPEPIRIAVNELTLVNQDPKLSSFYTQHLAQQLSFQGVKTLTSTEMAAVLGLERQRQLAGCPDDSCRADVASALGVDGLLIGSVTKLDRSYQLDVKIVAAGDGRPLAVASSSSDDNDRLVGTFVVVAEQLAKQVSTMLGRPLTPGASVEVVQGASRIKRLSWIPAAAGVGSAVVGGVFLGLSRGKYDLLVKPQAQPLTREQYDGAVSAGKSQQTVGWALVGVSAALVVGAAGMFLFGGNETVRAGVALAPGGAGISFSGVLP
;
A
#
# COMPACT_ATOMS: atom_id res chain seq x y z
N MET A 1 -20.84 -38.18 45.99
CA MET A 1 -19.59 -38.43 45.24
C MET A 1 -19.75 -37.86 43.84
N THR A 2 -19.34 -36.62 43.61
CA THR A 2 -19.22 -36.04 42.27
C THR A 2 -17.97 -35.17 42.26
N GLY A 3 -16.94 -35.66 41.58
CA GLY A 3 -15.62 -35.06 41.50
C GLY A 3 -15.43 -34.29 40.19
N VAL A 4 -14.75 -33.16 40.33
CA VAL A 4 -13.65 -32.62 39.49
C VAL A 4 -13.84 -32.55 37.98
N ALA A 5 -13.82 -31.33 37.44
CA ALA A 5 -13.05 -31.01 36.23
C ALA A 5 -12.78 -29.49 36.16
N THR A 6 -11.85 -29.01 37.01
CA THR A 6 -11.34 -27.64 36.96
C THR A 6 -10.41 -27.52 35.76
N MET A 7 -10.88 -26.88 34.69
CA MET A 7 -10.11 -26.63 33.47
C MET A 7 -9.10 -25.50 33.74
N LEU A 8 -7.83 -25.86 33.87
CA LEU A 8 -6.71 -24.93 34.03
C LEU A 8 -6.34 -24.35 32.65
N VAL A 9 -6.68 -23.08 32.40
CA VAL A 9 -6.22 -22.34 31.22
C VAL A 9 -4.77 -21.93 31.44
N LEU A 10 -3.85 -22.58 30.72
CA LEU A 10 -2.43 -22.23 30.70
C LEU A 10 -2.25 -21.00 29.81
N SER A 11 -2.18 -19.81 30.42
CA SER A 11 -1.83 -18.57 29.74
C SER A 11 -0.39 -18.62 29.27
N LEU A 12 -0.17 -18.90 27.98
CA LEU A 12 1.12 -18.81 27.34
C LEU A 12 1.50 -17.31 27.24
N ALA A 13 2.36 -16.85 28.13
CA ALA A 13 2.96 -15.53 28.04
C ALA A 13 3.86 -15.48 26.79
N ALA A 14 3.32 -14.99 25.68
CA ALA A 14 4.10 -14.67 24.49
C ALA A 14 5.05 -13.53 24.85
N ALA A 15 6.35 -13.83 24.96
CA ALA A 15 7.38 -12.80 25.02
C ALA A 15 7.26 -11.94 23.75
N ALA A 16 6.95 -10.66 23.93
CA ALA A 16 6.87 -9.74 22.81
C ALA A 16 8.23 -9.71 22.09
N PRO A 17 8.30 -9.85 20.76
CA PRO A 17 9.56 -9.81 20.03
C PRO A 17 10.22 -8.45 20.26
N GLU A 18 11.45 -8.47 20.79
CA GLU A 18 12.22 -7.25 20.96
C GLU A 18 12.48 -6.61 19.59
N PRO A 19 12.14 -5.32 19.40
CA PRO A 19 12.31 -4.66 18.11
C PRO A 19 13.79 -4.51 17.80
N ILE A 20 14.19 -4.86 16.59
CA ILE A 20 15.56 -4.70 16.10
C ILE A 20 15.88 -3.20 16.05
N ARG A 21 16.95 -2.78 16.72
CA ARG A 21 17.39 -1.38 16.78
C ARG A 21 18.68 -1.20 16.00
N ILE A 22 18.70 -0.32 15.02
CA ILE A 22 19.88 -0.04 14.20
C ILE A 22 20.21 1.45 14.29
N ALA A 23 21.44 1.77 14.68
CA ALA A 23 21.96 3.12 14.58
C ALA A 23 22.31 3.41 13.12
N VAL A 24 21.84 4.54 12.58
CA VAL A 24 22.11 4.94 11.19
C VAL A 24 23.11 6.09 11.19
N ASN A 25 24.28 5.86 10.62
CA ASN A 25 25.24 6.93 10.42
C ASN A 25 24.90 7.78 9.20
N GLU A 26 25.43 8.99 9.19
CA GLU A 26 25.47 9.82 7.99
C GLU A 26 26.22 9.09 6.86
N LEU A 27 25.56 9.01 5.70
CA LEU A 27 26.12 8.43 4.48
C LEU A 27 27.21 9.34 3.92
N THR A 28 28.36 8.76 3.57
CA THR A 28 29.44 9.51 2.95
C THR A 28 29.13 9.73 1.48
N LEU A 29 29.16 10.99 1.03
CA LEU A 29 28.93 11.33 -0.36
C LEU A 29 30.27 11.50 -1.08
N VAL A 30 30.45 10.75 -2.16
CA VAL A 30 31.63 10.85 -3.03
C VAL A 30 31.21 11.50 -4.33
N ASN A 31 31.92 12.58 -4.70
CA ASN A 31 31.69 13.35 -5.93
C ASN A 31 30.30 14.05 -5.99
N GLN A 32 29.79 14.50 -4.84
CA GLN A 32 28.50 15.21 -4.70
C GLN A 32 28.54 16.27 -3.59
N ASP A 33 27.49 17.11 -3.53
CA ASP A 33 27.32 18.12 -2.48
C ASP A 33 27.12 17.43 -1.11
N PRO A 34 27.97 17.71 -0.11
CA PRO A 34 27.86 17.09 1.21
C PRO A 34 26.56 17.43 1.93
N LYS A 35 25.79 18.45 1.53
CA LYS A 35 24.49 18.77 2.18
C LYS A 35 23.43 17.70 1.97
N LEU A 36 23.54 16.90 0.90
CA LEU A 36 22.56 15.86 0.56
C LEU A 36 22.72 14.59 1.40
N SER A 37 23.83 14.44 2.14
CA SER A 37 24.11 13.25 2.97
C SER A 37 23.01 13.03 3.98
N SER A 38 22.61 14.11 4.67
CA SER A 38 21.55 14.12 5.67
C SER A 38 20.20 13.70 5.08
N PHE A 39 19.88 14.20 3.87
CA PHE A 39 18.65 13.85 3.15
C PHE A 39 18.60 12.36 2.80
N TYR A 40 19.66 11.81 2.20
CA TYR A 40 19.71 10.39 1.84
C TYR A 40 19.72 9.49 3.07
N THR A 41 20.42 9.90 4.13
CA THR A 41 20.46 9.19 5.40
C THR A 41 19.07 9.12 6.04
N GLN A 42 18.36 10.25 6.11
CA GLN A 42 17.01 10.32 6.66
C GLN A 42 16.04 9.48 5.83
N HIS A 43 16.14 9.55 4.50
CA HIS A 43 15.30 8.78 3.61
C HIS A 43 15.53 7.27 3.81
N LEU A 44 16.78 6.81 3.86
CA LEU A 44 17.11 5.41 4.11
C LEU A 44 16.66 4.93 5.50
N ALA A 45 16.88 5.75 6.55
CA ALA A 45 16.44 5.45 7.91
C ALA A 45 14.91 5.29 7.98
N GLN A 46 14.17 6.17 7.29
CA GLN A 46 12.73 6.09 7.21
C GLN A 46 12.26 4.82 6.47
N GLN A 47 12.91 4.44 5.36
CA GLN A 47 12.58 3.19 4.66
C GLN A 47 12.84 1.95 5.54
N LEU A 48 13.93 1.92 6.31
CA LEU A 48 14.21 0.84 7.27
C LEU A 48 13.17 0.78 8.40
N SER A 49 12.73 1.95 8.90
CA SER A 49 11.64 2.05 9.87
C SER A 49 10.33 1.47 9.35
N PHE A 50 10.00 1.70 8.08
CA PHE A 50 8.83 1.06 7.45
C PHE A 50 8.95 -0.46 7.35
N GLN A 51 10.17 -1.00 7.26
CA GLN A 51 10.41 -2.45 7.28
C GLN A 51 10.36 -3.05 8.70
N GLY A 52 10.08 -2.25 9.73
CA GLY A 52 9.99 -2.72 11.12
C GLY A 52 11.31 -2.72 11.88
N VAL A 53 12.34 -2.04 11.36
CA VAL A 53 13.61 -1.83 12.06
C VAL A 53 13.57 -0.46 12.74
N LYS A 54 13.69 -0.40 14.07
CA LYS A 54 13.77 0.88 14.77
C LYS A 54 15.10 1.54 14.47
N THR A 55 15.09 2.63 13.71
CA THR A 55 16.31 3.39 13.41
C THR A 55 16.57 4.46 14.46
N LEU A 56 17.84 4.68 14.77
CA LEU A 56 18.31 5.82 15.56
C LEU A 56 19.32 6.59 14.71
N THR A 57 18.89 7.73 14.16
CA THR A 57 19.74 8.64 13.39
C THR A 57 20.47 9.63 14.30
N SER A 58 21.55 10.25 13.81
CA SER A 58 22.27 11.31 14.55
C SER A 58 21.37 12.49 14.94
N THR A 59 20.37 12.81 14.12
CA THR A 59 19.36 13.86 14.38
C THR A 59 18.38 13.45 15.48
N GLU A 60 17.91 12.20 15.49
CA GLU A 60 17.05 11.67 16.56
C GLU A 60 17.80 11.50 17.88
N MET A 61 19.07 11.08 17.81
CA MET A 61 19.95 11.06 18.99
C MET A 61 20.16 12.47 19.55
N ALA A 62 20.35 13.49 18.72
CA ALA A 62 20.47 14.88 19.18
C ALA A 62 19.16 15.43 19.78
N ALA A 63 18.01 14.97 19.31
CA ALA A 63 16.70 15.36 19.83
C ALA A 63 16.38 14.73 21.20
N VAL A 64 16.94 13.55 21.50
CA VAL A 64 16.65 12.77 22.72
C VAL A 64 17.79 12.87 23.75
N LEU A 65 19.03 13.00 23.31
CA LEU A 65 20.24 13.10 24.12
C LEU A 65 20.82 14.49 23.91
N GLY A 66 20.68 15.39 24.88
CA GLY A 66 21.20 16.76 24.79
C GLY A 66 22.67 16.86 24.32
N LEU A 67 23.04 18.05 23.83
CA LEU A 67 24.26 18.39 23.07
C LEU A 67 25.58 17.77 23.59
N GLU A 68 25.72 17.52 24.89
CA GLU A 68 26.89 16.90 25.53
C GLU A 68 27.18 15.45 25.08
N ARG A 69 26.18 14.58 24.86
CA ARG A 69 26.41 13.19 24.39
C ARG A 69 26.70 13.15 22.89
N GLN A 70 26.19 14.12 22.13
CA GLN A 70 26.43 14.26 20.69
C GLN A 70 27.91 14.58 20.39
N ARG A 71 28.57 15.38 21.24
CA ARG A 71 30.02 15.65 21.12
C ARG A 71 30.88 14.41 21.36
N GLN A 72 30.45 13.49 22.22
CA GLN A 72 31.16 12.23 22.46
C GLN A 72 31.02 11.27 21.27
N LEU A 73 29.86 11.26 20.59
CA LEU A 73 29.63 10.49 19.36
C LEU A 73 30.37 11.06 18.14
N ALA A 74 30.40 12.38 17.99
CA ALA A 74 31.07 13.07 16.88
C ALA A 74 32.61 13.02 16.96
N GLY A 75 33.17 12.66 18.12
CA GLY A 75 34.62 12.56 18.36
C GLY A 75 35.26 11.22 17.99
N CYS A 76 34.50 10.23 17.49
CA CYS A 76 35.04 8.91 17.15
C CYS A 76 35.57 8.88 15.70
N PRO A 77 36.89 8.67 15.48
CA PRO A 77 37.49 8.65 14.14
C PRO A 77 37.27 7.33 13.39
N ASP A 78 37.08 6.21 14.09
CA ASP A 78 37.10 4.85 13.50
C ASP A 78 35.81 4.05 13.77
N ASP A 79 35.51 3.09 12.90
CA ASP A 79 34.31 2.24 12.95
C ASP A 79 34.21 1.42 14.26
N SER A 80 35.34 1.06 14.88
CA SER A 80 35.39 0.35 16.17
C SER A 80 34.93 1.23 17.35
N CYS A 81 35.41 2.48 17.42
CA CYS A 81 34.96 3.46 18.42
C CYS A 81 33.46 3.71 18.31
N ARG A 82 32.94 3.77 17.07
CA ARG A 82 31.53 4.01 16.79
C ARG A 82 30.65 2.80 17.16
N ALA A 83 31.17 1.58 17.02
CA ALA A 83 30.50 0.35 17.44
C ALA A 83 30.36 0.24 18.98
N ASP A 84 31.40 0.62 19.73
CA ASP A 84 31.39 0.59 21.20
C ASP A 84 30.33 1.55 21.77
N VAL A 85 30.22 2.75 21.22
CA VAL A 85 29.21 3.73 21.66
C VAL A 85 27.80 3.32 21.20
N ALA A 86 27.66 2.71 20.02
CA ALA A 86 26.40 2.15 19.56
C ALA A 86 25.90 1.01 20.47
N SER A 87 26.78 0.12 20.92
CA SER A 87 26.46 -0.90 21.92
C SER A 87 25.97 -0.30 23.24
N ALA A 88 26.60 0.78 23.70
CA ALA A 88 26.16 1.50 24.90
C ALA A 88 24.77 2.17 24.75
N LEU A 89 24.33 2.44 23.51
CA LEU A 89 22.98 2.95 23.19
C LEU A 89 21.93 1.83 23.10
N GLY A 90 22.32 0.56 23.26
CA GLY A 90 21.43 -0.58 23.18
C GLY A 90 20.89 -0.82 21.78
N VAL A 91 21.69 -0.53 20.75
CA VAL A 91 21.39 -0.93 19.36
C VAL A 91 22.03 -2.28 19.03
N ASP A 92 21.36 -3.05 18.17
CA ASP A 92 21.85 -4.35 17.71
C ASP A 92 22.94 -4.21 16.63
N GLY A 93 22.93 -3.09 15.90
CA GLY A 93 23.90 -2.84 14.84
C GLY A 93 23.99 -1.39 14.39
N LEU A 94 25.04 -1.10 13.63
CA LEU A 94 25.38 0.20 13.07
C LEU A 94 25.35 0.11 11.54
N LEU A 95 24.55 0.94 10.90
CA LEU A 95 24.51 1.11 9.45
C LEU A 95 25.55 2.14 9.02
N ILE A 96 26.41 1.74 8.10
CA ILE A 96 27.46 2.56 7.50
C ILE A 96 27.37 2.39 5.98
N GLY A 97 27.54 3.47 5.23
CA GLY A 97 27.55 3.40 3.79
C GLY A 97 27.99 4.68 3.10
N SER A 98 28.14 4.58 1.79
CA SER A 98 28.53 5.66 0.91
C SER A 98 27.62 5.72 -0.32
N VAL A 99 27.45 6.93 -0.86
CA VAL A 99 26.82 7.16 -2.16
C VAL A 99 27.85 7.82 -3.07
N THR A 100 28.22 7.11 -4.12
CA THR A 100 29.20 7.56 -5.10
C THR A 100 28.49 7.96 -6.39
N LYS A 101 28.76 9.17 -6.87
CA LYS A 101 28.33 9.58 -8.21
C LYS A 101 29.41 9.27 -9.24
N LEU A 102 29.09 8.35 -10.12
CA LEU A 102 29.79 8.05 -11.37
C LEU A 102 29.16 8.90 -12.48
N ASP A 103 29.90 9.23 -13.54
CA ASP A 103 29.53 10.26 -14.54
C ASP A 103 28.04 10.33 -14.92
N ARG A 104 27.42 9.17 -15.17
CA ARG A 104 25.99 9.03 -15.47
C ARG A 104 25.24 8.06 -14.55
N SER A 105 25.86 7.57 -13.48
CA SER A 105 25.24 6.58 -12.60
C SER A 105 25.58 6.81 -11.14
N TYR A 106 24.75 6.28 -10.25
CA TYR A 106 24.90 6.42 -8.81
C TYR A 106 25.08 5.03 -8.22
N GLN A 107 26.09 4.89 -7.38
CA GLN A 107 26.36 3.66 -6.66
C GLN A 107 26.12 3.90 -5.17
N LEU A 108 25.24 3.10 -4.59
CA LEU A 108 24.96 3.06 -3.16
C LEU A 108 25.55 1.78 -2.59
N ASP A 109 26.48 1.91 -1.66
CA ASP A 109 27.09 0.80 -0.93
C ASP A 109 26.79 0.97 0.56
N VAL A 110 26.07 0.01 1.14
CA VAL A 110 25.64 0.05 2.54
C VAL A 110 25.87 -1.29 3.22
N LYS A 111 26.31 -1.24 4.47
CA LYS A 111 26.49 -2.41 5.34
C LYS A 111 25.97 -2.12 6.74
N ILE A 112 25.49 -3.15 7.39
CA ILE A 112 25.11 -3.13 8.81
C ILE A 112 26.08 -4.05 9.53
N VAL A 113 26.77 -3.51 10.52
CA VAL A 113 27.68 -4.26 11.39
C VAL A 113 27.05 -4.41 12.78
N ALA A 114 27.23 -5.56 13.43
CA ALA A 114 26.74 -5.75 14.79
C ALA A 114 27.50 -4.84 15.75
N ALA A 115 26.78 -4.23 16.68
CA ALA A 115 27.38 -3.26 17.60
C ALA A 115 28.37 -3.94 18.58
N GLY A 116 28.11 -5.20 18.97
CA GLY A 116 28.89 -5.88 20.01
C GLY A 116 30.20 -6.51 19.55
N ASP A 117 30.24 -7.09 18.34
CA ASP A 117 31.40 -7.84 17.83
C ASP A 117 31.88 -7.35 16.45
N GLY A 118 31.25 -6.31 15.89
CA GLY A 118 31.63 -5.72 14.60
C GLY A 118 31.37 -6.61 13.38
N ARG A 119 30.73 -7.79 13.54
CA ARG A 119 30.50 -8.70 12.42
C ARG A 119 29.49 -8.12 11.43
N PRO A 120 29.62 -8.37 10.12
CA PRO A 120 28.62 -7.92 9.16
C PRO A 120 27.31 -8.69 9.36
N LEU A 121 26.22 -7.97 9.61
CA LEU A 121 24.85 -8.49 9.70
C LEU A 121 24.13 -8.44 8.35
N ALA A 122 24.41 -7.41 7.56
CA ALA A 122 23.83 -7.25 6.22
C ALA A 122 24.73 -6.40 5.34
N VAL A 123 24.73 -6.69 4.04
CA VAL A 123 25.46 -5.92 3.04
C VAL A 123 24.59 -5.83 1.79
N ALA A 124 24.46 -4.63 1.25
CA ALA A 124 23.77 -4.39 0.01
C ALA A 124 24.51 -3.32 -0.79
N SER A 125 24.63 -3.55 -2.09
CA SER A 125 25.16 -2.60 -3.05
C SER A 125 24.24 -2.54 -4.26
N SER A 126 24.08 -1.35 -4.81
CA SER A 126 23.25 -1.14 -5.98
C SER A 126 23.76 0.02 -6.81
N SER A 127 23.71 -0.13 -8.14
CA SER A 127 24.02 0.92 -9.10
C SER A 127 22.77 1.28 -9.89
N SER A 128 22.51 2.57 -10.08
CA SER A 128 21.40 3.09 -10.89
C SER A 128 21.89 4.10 -11.91
N ASP A 129 21.48 3.95 -13.17
CA ASP A 129 21.87 4.84 -14.27
C ASP A 129 21.07 6.15 -14.33
N ASP A 130 20.08 6.32 -13.44
CA ASP A 130 19.19 7.49 -13.39
C ASP A 130 18.90 7.98 -11.97
N ASN A 131 18.76 9.30 -11.81
CA ASN A 131 18.42 9.98 -10.56
C ASN A 131 17.02 9.62 -10.03
N ASP A 132 16.01 9.57 -10.90
CA ASP A 132 14.63 9.25 -10.49
C ASP A 132 14.48 7.79 -10.03
N ARG A 133 15.35 6.91 -10.53
CA ARG A 133 15.40 5.51 -10.12
C ARG A 133 16.15 5.30 -8.81
N LEU A 134 17.10 6.19 -8.47
CA LEU A 134 17.90 6.11 -7.24
C LEU A 134 17.02 6.08 -5.99
N VAL A 135 15.96 6.91 -5.93
CA VAL A 135 15.01 6.96 -4.81
C VAL A 135 14.27 5.63 -4.63
N GLY A 136 13.87 5.00 -5.74
CA GLY A 136 13.25 3.67 -5.73
C GLY A 136 14.21 2.57 -5.29
N THR A 137 15.50 2.70 -5.60
CA THR A 137 16.54 1.75 -5.21
C THR A 137 16.72 1.69 -3.68
N PHE A 138 16.59 2.82 -2.97
CA PHE A 138 16.66 2.84 -1.50
C PHE A 138 15.60 1.94 -0.84
N VAL A 139 14.41 1.81 -1.45
CA VAL A 139 13.34 0.95 -0.93
C VAL A 139 13.76 -0.53 -1.01
N VAL A 140 14.25 -0.95 -2.18
CA VAL A 140 14.70 -2.33 -2.42
C VAL A 140 15.89 -2.67 -1.53
N VAL A 141 16.85 -1.75 -1.41
CA VAL A 141 18.03 -1.91 -0.55
C VAL A 141 17.62 -2.02 0.93
N ALA A 142 16.70 -1.17 1.40
CA ALA A 142 16.22 -1.22 2.78
C ALA A 142 15.50 -2.55 3.10
N GLU A 143 14.68 -3.06 2.19
CA GLU A 143 14.01 -4.35 2.33
C GLU A 143 15.02 -5.52 2.41
N GLN A 144 16.02 -5.51 1.53
CA GLN A 144 17.09 -6.52 1.54
C GLN A 144 17.88 -6.51 2.85
N LEU A 145 18.27 -5.31 3.31
CA LEU A 145 18.99 -5.14 4.58
C LEU A 145 18.14 -5.63 5.75
N ALA A 146 16.87 -5.21 5.85
CA ALA A 146 15.97 -5.62 6.93
C ALA A 146 15.81 -7.14 6.98
N LYS A 147 15.66 -7.80 5.83
CA LYS A 147 15.53 -9.26 5.74
C LYS A 147 16.82 -10.00 6.11
N GLN A 148 17.98 -9.50 5.70
CA GLN A 148 19.27 -10.09 6.08
C GLN A 148 19.51 -9.94 7.58
N VAL A 149 19.25 -8.76 8.15
CA VAL A 149 19.40 -8.51 9.59
C VAL A 149 18.44 -9.38 10.40
N SER A 150 17.18 -9.52 9.99
CA SER A 150 16.22 -10.37 10.70
C SER A 150 16.62 -11.84 10.69
N THR A 151 17.16 -12.32 9.57
CA THR A 151 17.67 -13.68 9.42
C THR A 151 18.89 -13.91 10.32
N MET A 152 19.83 -12.96 10.34
CA MET A 152 21.08 -13.08 11.11
C MET A 152 20.87 -12.91 12.61
N LEU A 153 19.90 -12.10 13.04
CA LEU A 153 19.56 -11.90 14.45
C LEU A 153 18.51 -12.90 14.95
N GLY A 154 17.85 -13.66 14.06
CA GLY A 154 16.80 -14.61 14.42
C GLY A 154 15.55 -13.95 15.03
N ARG A 155 15.33 -12.65 14.77
CA ARG A 155 14.22 -11.87 15.32
C ARG A 155 13.25 -11.48 14.20
N PRO A 156 11.94 -11.65 14.37
CA PRO A 156 10.98 -11.24 13.35
C PRO A 156 10.98 -9.72 13.19
N LEU A 157 10.85 -9.25 11.96
CA LEU A 157 10.55 -7.85 11.69
C LEU A 157 9.13 -7.58 12.19
N THR A 158 8.99 -6.61 13.09
CA THR A 158 7.69 -6.13 13.54
C THR A 158 7.44 -4.83 12.79
N PRO A 159 6.63 -4.81 11.72
CA PRO A 159 6.37 -3.60 10.96
C PRO A 159 5.99 -2.47 11.92
N GLY A 160 6.72 -1.36 11.85
CA GLY A 160 6.42 -0.18 12.67
C GLY A 160 4.98 0.25 12.43
N ALA A 161 4.34 0.79 13.49
CA ALA A 161 2.96 1.25 13.51
C ALA A 161 2.48 1.63 12.11
N SER A 162 1.47 0.90 11.62
CA SER A 162 0.96 0.94 10.26
C SER A 162 0.73 2.37 9.76
N VAL A 163 1.78 3.01 9.26
CA VAL A 163 1.64 4.00 8.22
C VAL A 163 1.31 3.13 7.03
N GLU A 164 0.02 3.06 6.71
CA GLU A 164 -0.44 2.62 5.41
C GLU A 164 0.31 3.48 4.41
N VAL A 165 1.44 2.96 3.92
CA VAL A 165 2.22 3.62 2.89
C VAL A 165 1.26 3.76 1.73
N VAL A 166 0.81 4.99 1.47
CA VAL A 166 0.01 5.35 0.31
C VAL A 166 0.93 5.26 -0.92
N GLN A 167 1.39 4.05 -1.24
CA GLN A 167 1.79 3.63 -2.58
C GLN A 167 0.54 3.41 -3.44
N GLY A 168 -0.48 4.27 -3.27
CA GLY A 168 -1.78 4.17 -3.93
C GLY A 168 -1.77 4.62 -5.39
N ALA A 169 -0.78 5.40 -5.82
CA ALA A 169 -0.79 5.97 -7.16
C ALA A 169 -0.56 4.93 -8.29
N SER A 170 0.24 3.88 -8.05
CA SER A 170 0.60 2.91 -9.11
C SER A 170 -0.29 1.67 -9.14
N ARG A 171 -0.76 1.19 -7.98
CA ARG A 171 -1.61 -0.02 -7.92
C ARG A 171 -3.06 0.28 -8.35
N ILE A 172 -3.59 1.47 -8.07
CA ILE A 172 -4.97 1.85 -8.44
C ILE A 172 -5.13 2.06 -9.95
N LYS A 173 -4.17 2.73 -10.62
CA LYS A 173 -4.18 2.87 -12.09
C LYS A 173 -4.05 1.52 -12.82
N ARG A 174 -3.37 0.55 -12.21
CA ARG A 174 -3.24 -0.82 -12.76
C ARG A 174 -4.48 -1.68 -12.49
N LEU A 175 -5.32 -1.33 -11.53
CA LEU A 175 -6.54 -2.08 -11.17
C LEU A 175 -7.84 -1.42 -11.64
N SER A 176 -7.77 -0.21 -12.22
CA SER A 176 -8.93 0.54 -12.74
C SER A 176 -9.68 -0.18 -13.87
N TRP A 177 -9.05 -1.18 -14.52
CA TRP A 177 -9.69 -1.99 -15.55
C TRP A 177 -10.75 -2.96 -14.97
N ILE A 178 -10.66 -3.34 -13.69
CA ILE A 178 -11.61 -4.28 -13.06
C ILE A 178 -13.03 -3.69 -13.01
N PRO A 179 -13.28 -2.49 -12.44
CA PRO A 179 -14.61 -1.88 -12.47
C PRO A 179 -15.05 -1.50 -13.89
N ALA A 180 -14.13 -1.13 -14.78
CA ALA A 180 -14.46 -0.87 -16.18
C ALA A 180 -14.97 -2.12 -16.91
N ALA A 181 -14.30 -3.27 -16.73
CA ALA A 181 -14.72 -4.55 -17.30
C ALA A 181 -16.07 -5.02 -16.71
N ALA A 182 -16.27 -4.85 -15.40
CA ALA A 182 -17.55 -5.14 -14.75
C ALA A 182 -18.69 -4.23 -15.24
N GLY A 183 -18.40 -2.94 -15.46
CA GLY A 183 -19.34 -1.97 -16.03
C GLY A 183 -19.76 -2.35 -17.44
N VAL A 184 -18.81 -2.68 -18.32
CA VAL A 184 -19.13 -3.12 -19.70
C VAL A 184 -19.94 -4.42 -19.70
N GLY A 185 -19.56 -5.40 -18.88
CA GLY A 185 -20.29 -6.67 -18.79
C GLY A 185 -21.75 -6.48 -18.34
N SER A 186 -21.97 -5.67 -17.31
CA SER A 186 -23.34 -5.38 -16.81
C SER A 186 -24.18 -4.59 -17.81
N ALA A 187 -23.59 -3.67 -18.58
CA ALA A 187 -24.28 -2.92 -19.63
C ALA A 187 -24.77 -3.83 -20.77
N VAL A 188 -23.96 -4.80 -21.20
CA VAL A 188 -24.35 -5.78 -22.23
C VAL A 188 -25.54 -6.62 -21.75
N VAL A 189 -25.49 -7.12 -20.52
CA VAL A 189 -26.59 -7.92 -19.94
C VAL A 189 -27.86 -7.08 -19.79
N GLY A 190 -27.77 -5.84 -19.31
CA GLY A 190 -28.90 -4.92 -19.20
C GLY A 190 -29.52 -4.58 -20.56
N GLY A 191 -28.69 -4.36 -21.59
CA GLY A 191 -29.14 -4.10 -22.96
C GLY A 191 -29.89 -5.26 -23.59
N VAL A 192 -29.41 -6.50 -23.41
CA VAL A 192 -30.11 -7.72 -23.87
C VAL A 192 -31.50 -7.81 -23.25
N PHE A 193 -31.59 -7.53 -21.95
CA PHE A 193 -32.84 -7.64 -21.20
C PHE A 193 -33.87 -6.58 -21.59
N LEU A 194 -33.42 -5.35 -21.88
CA LEU A 194 -34.27 -4.29 -22.45
C LEU A 194 -34.71 -4.60 -23.89
N GLY A 195 -33.87 -5.25 -24.68
CA GLY A 195 -34.21 -5.73 -26.03
C GLY A 195 -35.34 -6.77 -25.99
N LEU A 196 -35.25 -7.75 -25.09
CA LEU A 196 -36.30 -8.74 -24.89
C LEU A 196 -37.62 -8.12 -24.40
N SER A 197 -37.54 -7.08 -23.56
CA SER A 197 -38.72 -6.34 -23.10
C SER A 197 -39.44 -5.58 -24.23
N ARG A 198 -38.69 -4.96 -25.16
CA ARG A 198 -39.28 -4.32 -26.35
C ARG A 198 -40.03 -5.31 -27.24
N GLY A 199 -39.50 -6.52 -27.41
CA GLY A 199 -40.18 -7.57 -28.16
C GLY A 199 -41.57 -7.89 -27.58
N LYS A 200 -41.69 -7.98 -26.25
CA LYS A 200 -42.98 -8.21 -25.58
C LYS A 200 -43.93 -7.02 -25.64
N TYR A 201 -43.39 -5.80 -25.59
CA TYR A 201 -44.19 -4.58 -25.76
C TYR A 201 -44.77 -4.48 -27.18
N ASP A 202 -43.96 -4.81 -28.19
CA ASP A 202 -44.40 -4.86 -29.59
C ASP A 202 -45.52 -5.89 -29.81
N LEU A 203 -45.48 -7.03 -29.11
CA LEU A 203 -46.56 -8.03 -29.15
C LEU A 203 -47.89 -7.51 -28.57
N LEU A 204 -47.83 -6.54 -27.66
CA LEU A 204 -49.01 -5.95 -26.99
C LEU A 204 -49.56 -4.72 -27.73
N VAL A 205 -48.72 -3.98 -28.48
CA VAL A 205 -49.10 -2.72 -29.13
C VAL A 205 -49.35 -2.88 -30.63
N LYS A 206 -48.68 -3.81 -31.32
CA LYS A 206 -48.87 -4.00 -32.76
C LYS A 206 -50.10 -4.89 -33.03
N PRO A 207 -50.92 -4.57 -34.05
CA PRO A 207 -52.08 -5.37 -34.40
C PRO A 207 -51.67 -6.80 -34.75
N GLN A 208 -52.24 -7.79 -34.07
CA GLN A 208 -51.97 -9.22 -34.31
C GLN A 208 -53.10 -9.86 -35.11
N ALA A 209 -52.75 -10.82 -35.97
CA ALA A 209 -53.72 -11.57 -36.79
C ALA A 209 -54.58 -12.56 -35.98
N GLN A 210 -54.20 -12.87 -34.73
CA GLN A 210 -54.97 -13.69 -33.80
C GLN A 210 -55.07 -12.97 -32.44
N PRO A 211 -56.26 -12.90 -31.82
CA PRO A 211 -56.42 -12.26 -30.52
C PRO A 211 -55.74 -13.09 -29.42
N LEU A 212 -54.91 -12.44 -28.61
CA LEU A 212 -54.23 -13.04 -27.46
C LEU A 212 -55.25 -13.51 -26.42
N THR A 213 -55.02 -14.68 -25.81
CA THR A 213 -55.83 -15.14 -24.69
C THR A 213 -55.54 -14.29 -23.44
N ARG A 214 -56.52 -14.12 -22.52
CA ARG A 214 -56.33 -13.32 -21.29
C ARG A 214 -55.11 -13.77 -20.47
N GLU A 215 -54.88 -15.08 -20.41
CA GLU A 215 -53.74 -15.67 -19.71
C GLU A 215 -52.39 -15.30 -20.36
N GLN A 216 -52.32 -15.23 -21.68
CA GLN A 216 -51.12 -14.80 -22.42
C GLN A 216 -50.87 -13.29 -22.28
N TYR A 217 -51.93 -12.48 -22.21
CA TYR A 217 -51.84 -11.03 -21.99
C TYR A 217 -51.30 -10.70 -20.59
N ASP A 218 -51.86 -11.32 -19.55
CA ASP A 218 -51.44 -11.07 -18.16
C ASP A 218 -50.01 -11.58 -17.88
N GLY A 219 -49.61 -12.70 -18.51
CA GLY A 219 -48.25 -13.21 -18.48
C GLY A 219 -47.25 -12.27 -19.17
N ALA A 220 -47.62 -11.66 -20.30
CA ALA A 220 -46.77 -10.72 -21.02
C ALA A 220 -46.61 -9.38 -20.26
N VAL A 221 -47.67 -8.88 -19.64
CA VAL A 221 -47.66 -7.62 -18.87
C VAL A 221 -46.84 -7.76 -17.58
N SER A 222 -47.04 -8.83 -16.81
CA SER A 222 -46.32 -9.07 -15.56
C SER A 222 -44.83 -9.33 -15.80
N ALA A 223 -44.49 -10.14 -16.81
CA ALA A 223 -43.11 -10.37 -17.21
C ALA A 223 -42.47 -9.13 -17.84
N GLY A 224 -43.23 -8.29 -18.55
CA GLY A 224 -42.72 -7.04 -19.12
C GLY A 224 -42.29 -6.03 -18.04
N LYS A 225 -43.10 -5.87 -16.99
CA LYS A 225 -42.80 -4.96 -15.86
C LYS A 225 -41.56 -5.39 -15.08
N SER A 226 -41.46 -6.67 -14.70
CA SER A 226 -40.27 -7.17 -14.00
C SER A 226 -39.01 -7.06 -14.87
N GLN A 227 -39.18 -7.26 -16.18
CA GLN A 227 -38.07 -7.16 -17.11
C GLN A 227 -37.55 -5.72 -17.30
N GLN A 228 -38.45 -4.73 -17.33
CA GLN A 228 -38.05 -3.32 -17.41
C GLN A 228 -37.33 -2.84 -16.15
N THR A 229 -37.81 -3.21 -14.96
CA THR A 229 -37.19 -2.77 -13.69
C THR A 229 -35.76 -3.30 -13.54
N VAL A 230 -35.55 -4.58 -13.82
CA VAL A 230 -34.20 -5.19 -13.74
C VAL A 230 -33.29 -4.68 -14.85
N GLY A 231 -33.83 -4.43 -16.06
CA GLY A 231 -33.07 -3.82 -17.16
C GLY A 231 -32.56 -2.42 -16.81
N TRP A 232 -33.42 -1.54 -16.31
CA TRP A 232 -33.03 -0.20 -15.87
C TRP A 232 -32.09 -0.22 -14.66
N ALA A 233 -32.26 -1.16 -13.73
CA ALA A 233 -31.37 -1.31 -12.59
C ALA A 233 -29.93 -1.68 -12.99
N LEU A 234 -29.78 -2.64 -13.90
CA LEU A 234 -28.47 -3.06 -14.40
C LEU A 234 -27.79 -1.95 -15.20
N VAL A 235 -28.53 -1.20 -16.02
CA VAL A 235 -28.00 -0.04 -16.74
C VAL A 235 -27.52 1.04 -15.76
N GLY A 236 -28.30 1.34 -14.71
CA GLY A 236 -27.90 2.29 -13.67
C GLY A 236 -26.61 1.89 -12.94
N VAL A 237 -26.49 0.62 -12.55
CA VAL A 237 -25.27 0.07 -11.93
C VAL A 237 -24.08 0.14 -12.89
N SER A 238 -24.27 -0.19 -14.17
CA SER A 238 -23.19 -0.15 -15.17
C SER A 238 -22.62 1.26 -15.35
N ALA A 239 -23.49 2.28 -15.41
CA ALA A 239 -23.07 3.66 -15.56
C ALA A 239 -22.33 4.19 -14.32
N ALA A 240 -22.76 3.79 -13.12
CA ALA A 240 -22.05 4.11 -11.88
C ALA A 240 -20.65 3.49 -11.84
N LEU A 241 -20.50 2.24 -12.29
CA LEU A 241 -19.21 1.54 -12.36
C LEU A 241 -18.25 2.17 -13.37
N VAL A 242 -18.74 2.54 -14.56
CA VAL A 242 -17.91 3.18 -15.61
C VAL A 242 -17.42 4.57 -15.17
N VAL A 243 -18.31 5.38 -14.59
CA VAL A 243 -17.93 6.71 -14.07
C VAL A 243 -16.97 6.58 -12.90
N GLY A 244 -17.18 5.63 -11.99
CA GLY A 244 -16.24 5.33 -10.90
C GLY A 244 -14.86 4.91 -11.42
N ALA A 245 -14.80 4.07 -12.47
CA ALA A 245 -13.55 3.66 -13.10
C ALA A 245 -12.83 4.82 -13.78
N ALA A 246 -13.55 5.69 -14.48
CA ALA A 246 -13.01 6.90 -15.10
C ALA A 246 -12.46 7.88 -14.05
N GLY A 247 -13.18 8.07 -12.94
CA GLY A 247 -12.72 8.87 -11.82
C GLY A 247 -11.45 8.32 -11.17
N MET A 248 -11.40 7.01 -10.93
CA MET A 248 -10.20 6.34 -10.42
C MET A 248 -9.00 6.47 -11.37
N PHE A 249 -9.23 6.38 -12.68
CA PHE A 249 -8.17 6.49 -13.69
C PHE A 249 -7.62 7.91 -13.85
N LEU A 250 -8.50 8.91 -13.86
CA LEU A 250 -8.15 10.32 -14.07
C LEU A 250 -7.60 10.98 -12.81
N PHE A 251 -8.21 10.75 -11.65
CA PHE A 251 -7.91 11.49 -10.41
C PHE A 251 -7.05 10.73 -9.41
N GLY A 252 -6.76 9.44 -9.65
CA GLY A 252 -5.67 8.74 -8.96
C GLY A 252 -5.74 8.79 -7.43
N GLY A 253 -6.89 8.43 -6.86
CA GLY A 253 -7.06 7.94 -5.48
C GLY A 253 -6.44 8.76 -4.35
N ASN A 254 -7.19 9.72 -3.81
CA ASN A 254 -7.15 10.07 -2.39
C ASN A 254 -8.48 10.61 -1.82
N GLU A 255 -9.56 10.67 -2.60
CA GLU A 255 -10.87 11.14 -2.11
C GLU A 255 -11.92 10.04 -2.21
N THR A 256 -12.69 9.88 -1.14
CA THR A 256 -13.72 8.86 -0.97
C THR A 256 -14.98 9.20 -1.77
N VAL A 257 -14.87 9.14 -3.11
CA VAL A 257 -16.03 9.28 -3.99
C VAL A 257 -16.95 8.08 -3.77
N ARG A 258 -18.13 8.34 -3.18
CA ARG A 258 -19.19 7.34 -3.03
C ARG A 258 -20.16 7.48 -4.18
N ALA A 259 -20.27 6.43 -5.00
CA ALA A 259 -21.31 6.31 -6.02
C ALA A 259 -22.51 5.55 -5.43
N GLY A 260 -23.70 6.14 -5.55
CA GLY A 260 -24.97 5.53 -5.20
C GLY A 260 -25.84 5.35 -6.44
N VAL A 261 -26.64 4.29 -6.47
CA VAL A 261 -27.64 4.06 -7.52
C VAL A 261 -29.02 4.08 -6.87
N ALA A 262 -29.90 4.94 -7.38
CA ALA A 262 -31.30 5.02 -6.98
C ALA A 262 -32.19 4.52 -8.13
N LEU A 263 -33.13 3.64 -7.81
CA LEU A 263 -34.07 3.10 -8.80
C LEU A 263 -35.43 3.79 -8.66
N ALA A 264 -36.00 4.23 -9.78
CA ALA A 264 -37.34 4.78 -9.87
C ALA A 264 -38.20 3.97 -10.85
N PRO A 265 -39.54 3.97 -10.74
CA PRO A 265 -40.45 3.20 -11.60
C PRO A 265 -40.43 3.55 -13.11
N GLY A 266 -39.52 4.42 -13.55
CA GLY A 266 -39.33 4.81 -14.94
C GLY A 266 -37.87 5.13 -15.30
N GLY A 267 -36.88 4.76 -14.47
CA GLY A 267 -35.48 5.02 -14.75
C GLY A 267 -34.55 4.74 -13.57
N ALA A 268 -33.24 4.91 -13.81
CA ALA A 268 -32.22 4.83 -12.77
C ALA A 268 -31.52 6.19 -12.63
N GLY A 269 -31.39 6.66 -11.39
CA GLY A 269 -30.60 7.83 -11.02
C GLY A 269 -29.25 7.39 -10.45
N ILE A 270 -28.20 8.14 -10.79
CA ILE A 270 -26.86 7.92 -10.23
C ILE A 270 -26.54 9.15 -9.39
N SER A 271 -26.17 8.94 -8.13
CA SER A 271 -25.68 10.00 -7.27
C SER A 271 -24.20 9.79 -7.00
N PHE A 272 -23.46 10.89 -7.01
CA PHE A 272 -22.07 10.91 -6.59
C PHE A 272 -21.99 11.86 -5.41
N SER A 273 -21.41 11.40 -4.31
CA SER A 273 -21.05 12.27 -3.19
C SER A 273 -19.56 12.17 -2.94
N GLY A 274 -18.92 13.33 -2.83
CA GLY A 274 -17.48 13.49 -2.68
C GLY A 274 -17.14 14.97 -2.56
N VAL A 275 -15.95 15.25 -2.07
CA VAL A 275 -15.39 16.61 -2.10
C VAL A 275 -14.80 16.79 -3.51
N LEU A 276 -15.20 17.87 -4.19
CA LEU A 276 -14.58 18.29 -5.44
C LEU A 276 -13.51 19.33 -5.08
N PRO A 277 -12.29 19.24 -5.62
CA PRO A 277 -11.29 20.30 -5.47
C PRO A 277 -11.73 21.61 -6.13
#